data_AF-A0A6L9Z250-F1
#
_entry.id   AF-A0A6L9Z250-F1
#
_cell.length_a   1.000
_cell.length_b   1.000
_cell.length_c   1.000
_cell.angle_alpha   90.00
_cell.angle_beta   90.00
_cell.angle_gamma   90.00
#
_symmetry.space_group_name_H-M   'P 1'
#
loop_
_entity.id
_entity.type
_entity.pdbx_description
1 polymer ?
#
loop_
_entity_poly.entity_id
_entity_poly.type
_entity_poly.pdbx_seq_one_letter_code
_entity_poly.pdbx_strand_id
1 'polypeptide(L)'
;MEIIESQRMEGYVAKATLAKLFYYAKILRNEKDAREILSMVIGILKECSVDYTILEKEQFYNLIELTGFEVAEELVCAIANNLEALVTVTLNAQELNYMGSSFPVLSVKQVLDRQPLEDSFLLSEPIDELKVEPEKSVLNPGQTELDQKPIKLNNWLRNDFREAEQENWHPWEEIFGTIQQQFAFRSARMDMDIKRVKRVKKISWDNGCQMDLVVDVARETHNEVDIILQLYAISNPNYLLENTKMILLDDSGETLIEAQSKIGDIGIQLWFSADYGDQFSVKIYYDNYSFTELFMV
;
A
#
# COMPACT_ATOMS: atom_id res chain seq x y z
N MET A 1 15.12 -16.04 12.40
CA MET A 1 15.57 -16.91 11.31
C MET A 1 15.87 -18.31 11.83
N GLU A 2 16.80 -18.48 12.79
CA GLU A 2 17.20 -19.80 13.32
C GLU A 2 16.06 -20.76 13.71
N ILE A 3 14.94 -20.28 14.29
CA ILE A 3 13.81 -21.16 14.65
C ILE A 3 13.07 -21.67 13.39
N ILE A 4 12.93 -20.82 12.36
CA ILE A 4 12.30 -21.18 11.08
C ILE A 4 13.25 -22.10 10.29
N GLU A 5 14.54 -21.78 10.27
CA GLU A 5 15.60 -22.61 9.68
C GLU A 5 15.67 -24.01 10.32
N SER A 6 15.40 -24.11 11.62
CA SER A 6 15.32 -25.39 12.33
C SER A 6 14.08 -26.22 12.00
N GLN A 7 13.22 -25.77 11.08
CA GLN A 7 11.95 -26.38 10.66
C GLN A 7 10.96 -26.63 11.80
N ARG A 8 11.13 -25.93 12.92
CA ARG A 8 10.19 -25.99 14.05
C ARG A 8 8.97 -25.11 13.83
N MET A 9 9.05 -24.17 12.91
CA MET A 9 7.96 -23.30 12.49
C MET A 9 8.09 -23.07 10.99
N GLU A 10 6.96 -22.93 10.32
CA GLU A 10 6.91 -22.51 8.94
C GLU A 10 6.73 -20.98 8.88
N GLY A 11 7.58 -20.31 8.10
CA GLY A 11 7.53 -18.86 7.95
C GLY A 11 6.96 -18.46 6.60
N TYR A 12 6.09 -17.47 6.60
CA TYR A 12 5.52 -16.86 5.40
C TYR A 12 5.91 -15.39 5.31
N VAL A 13 5.95 -14.85 4.10
CA VAL A 13 6.21 -13.43 3.85
C VAL A 13 5.39 -12.93 2.67
N ALA A 14 4.80 -11.74 2.80
CA ALA A 14 4.07 -11.11 1.72
C ALA A 14 5.02 -10.59 0.62
N LYS A 15 4.54 -10.57 -0.62
CA LYS A 15 5.30 -10.10 -1.79
C LYS A 15 5.69 -8.62 -1.65
N ALA A 16 4.80 -7.77 -1.11
CA ALA A 16 5.12 -6.38 -0.76
C ALA A 16 6.32 -6.26 0.17
N THR A 17 6.35 -7.09 1.23
CA THR A 17 7.41 -7.10 2.24
C THR A 17 8.76 -7.53 1.64
N LEU A 18 8.76 -8.49 0.72
CA LEU A 18 9.95 -8.88 -0.05
C LEU A 18 10.47 -7.74 -0.94
N ALA A 19 9.58 -7.00 -1.61
CA ALA A 19 9.95 -5.87 -2.46
C ALA A 19 10.59 -4.74 -1.64
N LYS A 20 10.02 -4.43 -0.47
CA LYS A 20 10.56 -3.45 0.49
C LYS A 20 11.92 -3.87 1.04
N LEU A 21 12.07 -5.13 1.42
CA LEU A 21 13.34 -5.68 1.90
C LEU A 21 14.43 -5.57 0.83
N PHE A 22 14.09 -5.89 -0.43
CA PHE A 22 15.01 -5.72 -1.55
C PHE A 22 15.40 -4.25 -1.77
N TYR A 23 14.43 -3.34 -1.74
CA TYR A 23 14.66 -1.90 -1.89
C TYR A 23 15.64 -1.36 -0.83
N TYR A 24 15.38 -1.61 0.44
CA TYR A 24 16.27 -1.14 1.52
C TYR A 24 17.64 -1.79 1.48
N ALA A 25 17.71 -3.09 1.15
CA ALA A 25 18.99 -3.76 1.00
C ALA A 25 19.81 -3.15 -0.15
N LYS A 26 19.16 -2.74 -1.25
CA LYS A 26 19.80 -2.10 -2.40
C LYS A 26 20.41 -0.75 -2.00
N ILE A 27 19.67 0.08 -1.25
CA ILE A 27 20.15 1.40 -0.78
C ILE A 27 21.29 1.26 0.22
N LEU A 28 21.12 0.41 1.24
CA LEU A 28 22.04 0.32 2.38
C LEU A 28 23.33 -0.45 2.06
N ARG A 29 23.33 -1.23 0.97
CA ARG A 29 24.45 -2.05 0.54
C ARG A 29 24.73 -1.81 -0.94
N ASN A 30 24.09 -2.58 -1.81
CA ASN A 30 24.11 -2.49 -3.26
C ASN A 30 23.17 -3.56 -3.84
N GLU A 31 22.96 -3.54 -5.15
CA GLU A 31 22.05 -4.47 -5.81
C GLU A 31 22.47 -5.95 -5.70
N LYS A 32 23.77 -6.24 -5.77
CA LYS A 32 24.27 -7.63 -5.69
C LYS A 32 23.95 -8.22 -4.31
N ASP A 33 24.28 -7.48 -3.26
CA ASP A 33 24.03 -7.89 -1.87
C ASP A 33 22.52 -7.98 -1.61
N ALA A 34 21.71 -7.06 -2.17
CA ALA A 34 20.26 -7.09 -2.06
C ALA A 34 19.65 -8.37 -2.67
N ARG A 35 20.15 -8.79 -3.84
CA ARG A 35 19.72 -10.06 -4.47
C ARG A 35 20.12 -11.27 -3.62
N GLU A 36 21.31 -11.25 -3.02
CA GLU A 36 21.78 -12.34 -2.15
C GLU A 36 20.94 -12.43 -0.87
N ILE A 37 20.69 -11.29 -0.21
CA ILE A 37 19.82 -11.20 0.96
C ILE A 37 18.41 -11.70 0.63
N LEU A 38 17.82 -11.23 -0.48
CA LEU A 38 16.48 -11.66 -0.89
C LEU A 38 16.43 -13.18 -1.16
N SER A 39 17.47 -13.74 -1.78
CA SER A 39 17.62 -15.18 -2.01
C SER A 39 17.66 -15.96 -0.69
N MET A 40 18.38 -15.45 0.32
CA MET A 40 18.39 -16.06 1.66
C MET A 40 17.00 -16.02 2.30
N VAL A 41 16.29 -14.89 2.23
CA VAL A 41 14.95 -14.74 2.83
C VAL A 41 13.96 -15.70 2.16
N ILE A 42 13.91 -15.75 0.83
CA ILE A 42 13.01 -16.65 0.08
C ILE A 42 13.41 -18.13 0.28
N GLY A 43 14.67 -18.42 0.59
CA GLY A 43 15.12 -19.76 0.96
C GLY A 43 14.60 -20.24 2.32
N ILE A 44 14.13 -19.33 3.18
CA ILE A 44 13.69 -19.60 4.55
C ILE A 44 12.18 -19.39 4.70
N LEU A 45 11.62 -18.38 4.03
CA LEU A 45 10.21 -18.00 4.11
C LEU A 45 9.50 -18.34 2.80
N LYS A 46 8.27 -18.85 2.92
CA LYS A 46 7.38 -19.05 1.79
C LYS A 46 6.78 -17.71 1.36
N GLU A 47 6.98 -17.33 0.09
CA GLU A 47 6.26 -16.21 -0.49
C GLU A 47 4.77 -16.55 -0.54
N CYS A 48 3.97 -15.63 -0.04
CA CYS A 48 2.53 -15.75 -0.01
C CYS A 48 1.93 -15.01 -1.21
N SER A 49 1.38 -15.76 -2.17
CA SER A 49 0.54 -15.17 -3.21
C SER A 49 -0.84 -14.89 -2.60
N VAL A 50 -1.19 -13.62 -2.47
CA VAL A 50 -2.49 -13.24 -1.91
C VAL A 50 -3.58 -13.56 -2.93
N ASP A 51 -4.45 -14.51 -2.59
CA ASP A 51 -5.70 -14.74 -3.32
C ASP A 51 -6.76 -13.79 -2.76
N TYR A 52 -6.93 -12.66 -3.45
CA TYR A 52 -7.87 -11.61 -3.05
C TYR A 52 -9.34 -12.01 -3.21
N THR A 53 -9.64 -13.23 -3.67
CA THR A 53 -11.02 -13.77 -3.64
C THR A 53 -11.48 -14.15 -2.23
N ILE A 54 -10.56 -14.21 -1.25
CA ILE A 54 -10.80 -14.68 0.12
C ILE A 54 -11.44 -13.60 1.02
N LEU A 55 -11.29 -12.31 0.69
CA LEU A 55 -11.88 -11.19 1.43
C LEU A 55 -12.82 -10.38 0.54
N GLU A 56 -13.94 -9.94 1.11
CA GLU A 56 -14.80 -8.97 0.45
C GLU A 56 -14.04 -7.64 0.27
N LYS A 57 -14.13 -7.05 -0.93
CA LYS A 57 -13.42 -5.84 -1.35
C LYS A 57 -13.46 -4.71 -0.30
N GLU A 58 -14.64 -4.45 0.24
CA GLU A 58 -14.85 -3.41 1.25
C GLU A 58 -14.07 -3.71 2.53
N GLN A 59 -14.00 -4.97 2.94
CA GLN A 59 -13.21 -5.39 4.10
C GLN A 59 -11.71 -5.20 3.86
N PHE A 60 -11.22 -5.48 2.65
CA PHE A 60 -9.81 -5.26 2.35
C PHE A 60 -9.45 -3.77 2.32
N TYR A 61 -10.27 -2.90 1.72
CA TYR A 61 -10.00 -1.46 1.75
C TYR A 61 -10.08 -0.87 3.16
N ASN A 62 -11.07 -1.29 3.96
CA ASN A 62 -11.14 -0.93 5.38
C ASN A 62 -9.87 -1.38 6.11
N LEU A 63 -9.36 -2.55 5.78
CA LEU A 63 -8.12 -3.05 6.35
C LEU A 63 -6.89 -2.22 5.91
N ILE A 64 -6.80 -1.81 4.64
CA ILE A 64 -5.74 -0.91 4.16
C ILE A 64 -5.80 0.43 4.90
N GLU A 65 -6.99 1.00 5.10
CA GLU A 65 -7.15 2.27 5.84
C GLU A 65 -6.61 2.14 7.26
N LEU A 66 -6.94 1.04 7.94
CA LEU A 66 -6.58 0.84 9.34
C LEU A 66 -5.12 0.41 9.54
N THR A 67 -4.56 -0.31 8.59
CA THR A 67 -3.28 -1.02 8.80
C THR A 67 -2.18 -0.63 7.81
N GLY A 68 -2.54 0.07 6.74
CA GLY A 68 -1.68 0.26 5.58
C GLY A 68 -1.71 -0.96 4.65
N PHE A 69 -1.26 -0.77 3.41
CA PHE A 69 -1.33 -1.79 2.37
C PHE A 69 -0.50 -3.05 2.68
N GLU A 70 0.71 -2.86 3.21
CA GLU A 70 1.63 -3.97 3.54
C GLU A 70 1.05 -4.89 4.60
N VAL A 71 0.54 -4.32 5.71
CA VAL A 71 -0.07 -5.10 6.79
C VAL A 71 -1.39 -5.73 6.35
N ALA A 72 -2.15 -5.05 5.50
CA ALA A 72 -3.36 -5.61 4.92
C ALA A 72 -3.04 -6.87 4.10
N GLU A 73 -2.06 -6.82 3.18
CA GLU A 73 -1.62 -8.00 2.41
C GLU A 73 -1.12 -9.14 3.32
N GLU A 74 -0.34 -8.82 4.36
CA GLU A 74 0.15 -9.80 5.34
C GLU A 74 -1.00 -10.47 6.12
N LEU A 75 -2.04 -9.72 6.48
CA LEU A 75 -3.20 -10.27 7.17
C LEU A 75 -4.02 -11.17 6.24
N VAL A 76 -4.26 -10.78 4.99
CA VAL A 76 -4.95 -11.65 4.01
C VAL A 76 -4.16 -12.93 3.80
N CYS A 77 -2.83 -12.80 3.67
CA CYS A 77 -1.95 -13.95 3.55
C CYS A 77 -2.12 -14.92 4.73
N ALA A 78 -2.12 -14.39 5.95
CA ALA A 78 -2.26 -15.18 7.16
C ALA A 78 -3.62 -15.89 7.22
N ILE A 79 -4.71 -15.21 6.87
CA ILE A 79 -6.05 -15.80 6.78
C ILE A 79 -6.10 -16.89 5.71
N ALA A 80 -5.63 -16.60 4.50
CA ALA A 80 -5.68 -17.50 3.35
C ALA A 80 -4.95 -18.84 3.60
N ASN A 81 -3.86 -18.78 4.37
CA ASN A 81 -3.04 -19.96 4.69
C ASN A 81 -3.35 -20.55 6.06
N ASN A 82 -4.38 -20.06 6.77
CA ASN A 82 -4.73 -20.47 8.13
C ASN A 82 -3.52 -20.43 9.08
N LEU A 83 -2.73 -19.36 9.03
CA LEU A 83 -1.53 -19.22 9.86
C LEU A 83 -1.90 -19.04 11.33
N GLU A 84 -1.08 -19.60 12.21
CA GLU A 84 -1.31 -19.61 13.66
C GLU A 84 -0.98 -18.29 14.34
N ALA A 85 -0.19 -17.42 13.70
CA ALA A 85 0.15 -16.10 14.18
C ALA A 85 0.65 -15.21 13.04
N LEU A 86 0.45 -13.90 13.17
CA LEU A 86 1.10 -12.88 12.33
C LEU A 86 2.16 -12.16 13.15
N VAL A 87 3.39 -12.07 12.64
CA VAL A 87 4.47 -11.30 13.29
C VAL A 87 4.71 -10.02 12.52
N THR A 88 4.47 -8.88 13.16
CA THR A 88 4.64 -7.55 12.54
C THR A 88 5.62 -6.70 13.35
N VAL A 89 6.31 -5.78 12.68
CA VAL A 89 7.17 -4.78 13.32
C VAL A 89 6.39 -3.49 13.61
N THR A 90 5.11 -3.43 13.22
CA THR A 90 4.25 -2.26 13.40
C THR A 90 3.78 -2.13 14.86
N LEU A 91 3.59 -0.87 15.31
CA LEU A 91 3.09 -0.54 16.65
C LEU A 91 1.63 -0.98 16.86
N ASN A 92 0.95 -1.47 15.82
CA ASN A 92 -0.50 -1.70 15.78
C ASN A 92 -0.88 -3.16 16.03
N ALA A 93 0.09 -4.05 16.33
CA ALA A 93 -0.17 -5.46 16.64
C ALA A 93 -1.26 -5.64 17.72
N GLN A 94 -1.27 -4.77 18.73
CA GLN A 94 -2.26 -4.83 19.81
C GLN A 94 -3.66 -4.42 19.32
N GLU A 95 -3.76 -3.42 18.44
CA GLU A 95 -5.04 -2.97 17.86
C GLU A 95 -5.62 -3.99 16.89
N LEU A 96 -4.77 -4.65 16.10
CA LEU A 96 -5.19 -5.76 15.24
C LEU A 96 -5.79 -6.92 16.04
N ASN A 97 -5.21 -7.26 17.19
CA ASN A 97 -5.81 -8.23 18.10
C ASN A 97 -7.17 -7.74 18.64
N TYR A 98 -7.31 -6.44 18.98
CA TYR A 98 -8.58 -5.86 19.42
C TYR A 98 -9.66 -5.85 18.33
N MET A 99 -9.28 -5.88 17.05
CA MET A 99 -10.21 -6.01 15.93
C MET A 99 -10.78 -7.43 15.76
N GLY A 100 -10.39 -8.37 16.63
CA GLY A 100 -10.91 -9.73 16.62
C GLY A 100 -10.28 -10.59 15.53
N SER A 101 -8.99 -10.40 15.23
CA SER A 101 -8.26 -11.32 14.36
C SER A 101 -8.41 -12.75 14.87
N SER A 102 -8.66 -13.69 13.95
CA SER A 102 -8.85 -15.12 14.28
C SER A 102 -7.56 -15.79 14.79
N PHE A 103 -6.42 -15.10 14.68
CA PHE A 103 -5.11 -15.52 15.14
C PHE A 103 -4.39 -14.35 15.84
N PRO A 104 -3.46 -14.65 16.76
CA PRO A 104 -2.67 -13.64 17.44
C PRO A 104 -1.78 -12.85 16.48
N VAL A 105 -1.79 -11.52 16.62
CA VAL A 105 -0.82 -10.62 15.99
C VAL A 105 0.24 -10.24 17.01
N LEU A 106 1.50 -10.55 16.71
CA LEU A 106 2.64 -10.44 17.62
C LEU A 106 3.62 -9.40 17.08
N SER A 107 4.19 -8.61 17.98
CA SER A 107 5.38 -7.82 17.66
C SER A 107 6.63 -8.70 17.60
N VAL A 108 7.63 -8.30 16.81
CA VAL A 108 8.95 -8.95 16.82
C VAL A 108 9.52 -9.04 18.24
N LYS A 109 9.31 -8.00 19.06
CA LYS A 109 9.74 -7.99 20.46
C LYS A 109 9.05 -9.10 21.28
N GLN A 110 7.73 -9.27 21.15
CA GLN A 110 7.01 -10.34 21.85
C GLN A 110 7.51 -11.74 21.47
N VAL A 111 7.87 -11.93 20.19
CA VAL A 111 8.45 -13.20 19.71
C VAL A 111 9.86 -13.42 20.29
N LEU A 112 10.68 -12.36 20.34
CA LEU A 112 12.05 -12.43 20.87
C LEU A 112 12.10 -12.60 22.39
N ASP A 113 11.14 -12.01 23.12
CA ASP A 113 11.04 -12.04 24.58
C ASP A 113 10.44 -13.36 25.12
N ARG A 114 10.02 -14.30 24.25
CA ARG A 114 9.50 -15.65 24.57
C ARG A 114 8.37 -15.68 25.62
N GLN A 115 7.38 -14.79 25.52
CA GLN A 115 6.15 -14.96 26.32
C GLN A 115 5.30 -16.14 25.78
N PRO A 116 4.70 -16.98 26.65
CA PRO A 116 3.75 -18.01 26.22
C PRO A 116 2.54 -17.38 25.54
N LEU A 117 2.12 -17.95 24.41
CA LEU A 117 1.03 -17.48 23.52
C LEU A 117 -0.39 -17.60 24.14
N GLU A 118 -0.50 -17.87 25.44
CA GLU A 118 -1.76 -18.28 26.08
C GLU A 118 -2.54 -17.11 26.71
N ASP A 119 -1.99 -15.90 26.79
CA ASP A 119 -2.58 -14.79 27.55
C ASP A 119 -3.39 -13.76 26.73
N SER A 120 -3.65 -13.98 25.43
CA SER A 120 -4.26 -12.94 24.55
C SER A 120 -5.77 -13.07 24.29
N PHE A 121 -6.50 -13.96 24.95
CA PHE A 121 -7.92 -14.21 24.65
C PHE A 121 -8.85 -13.62 25.70
N LEU A 122 -9.40 -12.41 25.50
CA LEU A 122 -10.70 -12.05 26.11
C LEU A 122 -11.44 -10.88 25.41
N LEU A 123 -12.68 -11.22 24.99
CA LEU A 123 -13.92 -10.42 24.83
C LEU A 123 -14.32 -9.88 23.44
N SER A 124 -15.48 -10.37 22.98
CA SER A 124 -16.27 -9.94 21.82
C SER A 124 -17.72 -9.60 22.24
N GLU A 125 -18.36 -8.65 21.53
CA GLU A 125 -19.82 -8.50 21.42
C GLU A 125 -20.21 -7.98 20.01
N PRO A 126 -21.43 -8.28 19.47
CA PRO A 126 -21.78 -8.12 18.05
C PRO A 126 -22.56 -6.83 17.70
N ILE A 127 -22.59 -6.45 16.42
CA ILE A 127 -23.36 -5.30 15.87
C ILE A 127 -24.27 -5.74 14.70
N ASP A 128 -25.52 -5.25 14.71
CA ASP A 128 -26.63 -5.49 13.77
C ASP A 128 -26.56 -4.71 12.43
N GLU A 129 -27.22 -5.26 11.40
CA GLU A 129 -27.30 -4.81 9.99
C GLU A 129 -28.20 -3.58 9.70
N LEU A 130 -27.86 -2.79 8.66
CA LEU A 130 -28.72 -1.80 8.00
C LEU A 130 -28.63 -1.88 6.45
N LYS A 131 -29.75 -1.55 5.78
CA LYS A 131 -29.99 -1.60 4.31
C LYS A 131 -29.62 -0.30 3.57
N VAL A 132 -29.34 -0.40 2.26
CA VAL A 132 -28.93 0.68 1.32
C VAL A 132 -29.81 0.74 0.05
N GLU A 133 -30.00 1.94 -0.53
CA GLU A 133 -30.37 2.19 -1.95
C GLU A 133 -29.49 3.31 -2.59
N PRO A 134 -29.28 3.38 -3.93
CA PRO A 134 -28.22 4.18 -4.58
C PRO A 134 -28.68 5.20 -5.66
N GLU A 135 -27.86 6.22 -5.95
CA GLU A 135 -27.73 6.99 -7.22
C GLU A 135 -26.39 7.78 -7.19
N LYS A 136 -25.69 8.26 -8.23
CA LYS A 136 -25.59 8.12 -9.70
C LYS A 136 -24.29 8.83 -10.14
N SER A 137 -23.75 8.47 -11.31
CA SER A 137 -22.48 8.91 -11.91
C SER A 137 -22.57 10.17 -12.78
N VAL A 138 -21.44 10.89 -12.95
CA VAL A 138 -21.18 11.84 -14.06
C VAL A 138 -19.71 11.76 -14.50
N LEU A 139 -19.48 11.78 -15.82
CA LEU A 139 -18.22 11.65 -16.57
C LEU A 139 -17.59 13.01 -16.93
N ASN A 140 -16.27 13.05 -17.23
CA ASN A 140 -15.76 13.49 -18.55
C ASN A 140 -14.23 13.27 -18.74
N PRO A 141 -13.74 13.20 -20.01
CA PRO A 141 -12.48 12.56 -20.39
C PRO A 141 -11.39 13.52 -20.95
N GLY A 142 -10.15 13.01 -20.96
CA GLY A 142 -9.10 13.28 -21.95
C GLY A 142 -8.11 14.40 -21.67
N GLN A 143 -6.84 14.06 -21.35
CA GLN A 143 -5.70 14.97 -21.50
C GLN A 143 -4.48 14.28 -22.12
N THR A 144 -3.95 14.93 -23.15
CA THR A 144 -2.86 14.52 -24.04
C THR A 144 -1.53 15.07 -23.51
N GLU A 145 -0.43 14.31 -23.69
CA GLU A 145 0.94 14.64 -23.29
C GLU A 145 1.53 15.85 -24.07
N LEU A 146 1.35 17.08 -23.57
CA LEU A 146 2.26 18.22 -23.74
C LEU A 146 1.76 19.35 -22.81
N ASP A 147 2.60 19.87 -21.91
CA ASP A 147 2.31 20.87 -20.85
C ASP A 147 1.80 20.33 -19.50
N GLN A 148 2.22 19.14 -19.06
CA GLN A 148 1.96 18.70 -17.68
C GLN A 148 2.74 19.57 -16.68
N LYS A 149 2.01 20.34 -15.90
CA LYS A 149 2.56 21.12 -14.78
C LYS A 149 2.92 20.15 -13.64
N PRO A 150 4.16 20.18 -13.09
CA PRO A 150 4.56 19.25 -12.05
C PRO A 150 3.72 19.45 -10.78
N ILE A 151 3.22 18.35 -10.21
CA ILE A 151 2.58 18.32 -8.91
C ILE A 151 3.64 18.52 -7.82
N LYS A 152 3.48 19.59 -7.02
CA LYS A 152 4.46 19.97 -6.00
C LYS A 152 4.17 19.31 -4.65
N LEU A 153 4.92 18.26 -4.31
CA LEU A 153 4.73 17.50 -3.07
C LEU A 153 5.08 18.31 -1.81
N ASN A 154 6.02 19.27 -1.91
CA ASN A 154 6.28 20.21 -0.82
C ASN A 154 5.04 21.01 -0.39
N ASN A 155 4.14 21.31 -1.33
CA ASN A 155 2.89 22.00 -1.00
C ASN A 155 1.99 21.10 -0.15
N TRP A 156 1.93 19.80 -0.46
CA TRP A 156 1.16 18.82 0.30
C TRP A 156 1.67 18.69 1.74
N LEU A 157 2.99 18.60 1.93
CA LEU A 157 3.62 18.56 3.25
C LEU A 157 3.34 19.84 4.08
N ARG A 158 3.09 20.97 3.41
CA ARG A 158 2.69 22.24 4.03
C ARG A 158 1.17 22.39 4.19
N ASN A 159 0.39 21.38 3.80
CA ASN A 159 -1.07 21.37 3.76
C ASN A 159 -1.67 22.43 2.82
N ASP A 160 -0.96 22.78 1.73
CA ASP A 160 -1.47 23.60 0.64
C ASP A 160 -1.84 22.69 -0.54
N PHE A 161 -3.12 22.57 -0.82
CA PHE A 161 -3.66 21.60 -1.76
C PHE A 161 -4.36 22.21 -2.97
N ARG A 162 -4.37 23.54 -3.07
CA ARG A 162 -5.12 24.27 -4.11
C ARG A 162 -4.72 23.86 -5.52
N GLU A 163 -3.42 23.64 -5.74
CA GLU A 163 -2.88 23.17 -7.01
C GLU A 163 -3.22 21.69 -7.25
N ALA A 164 -3.15 20.86 -6.21
CA ALA A 164 -3.47 19.45 -6.30
C ALA A 164 -4.95 19.25 -6.70
N GLU A 165 -5.86 19.96 -6.05
CA GLU A 165 -7.31 19.90 -6.30
C GLU A 165 -7.66 20.37 -7.72
N GLN A 166 -6.95 21.37 -8.26
CA GLN A 166 -7.10 21.80 -9.66
C GLN A 166 -6.70 20.71 -10.65
N GLU A 167 -5.72 19.88 -10.28
CA GLU A 167 -5.22 18.76 -11.08
C GLU A 167 -5.93 17.42 -10.75
N ASN A 168 -7.11 17.49 -10.11
CA ASN A 168 -7.95 16.37 -9.70
C ASN A 168 -7.29 15.39 -8.71
N TRP A 169 -6.46 15.93 -7.80
CA TRP A 169 -5.97 15.19 -6.64
C TRP A 169 -6.88 15.42 -5.43
N HIS A 170 -7.53 14.35 -5.01
CA HIS A 170 -8.47 14.34 -3.91
C HIS A 170 -7.83 13.78 -2.64
N PRO A 171 -8.33 14.15 -1.45
CA PRO A 171 -8.06 13.40 -0.22
C PRO A 171 -8.32 11.90 -0.45
N TRP A 172 -7.46 11.05 0.09
CA TRP A 172 -7.56 9.58 -0.03
C TRP A 172 -8.94 9.07 0.44
N GLU A 173 -9.56 9.76 1.40
CA GLU A 173 -10.89 9.44 1.94
C GLU A 173 -12.01 9.52 0.89
N GLU A 174 -11.81 10.24 -0.22
CA GLU A 174 -12.80 10.38 -1.29
C GLU A 174 -12.92 9.15 -2.20
N ILE A 175 -11.94 8.24 -2.18
CA ILE A 175 -12.00 6.97 -2.94
C ILE A 175 -13.16 6.09 -2.46
N PHE A 176 -13.47 6.16 -1.16
CA PHE A 176 -14.27 5.12 -0.49
C PHE A 176 -15.74 5.49 -0.27
N GLY A 177 -16.19 6.66 -0.74
CA GLY A 177 -17.61 7.04 -0.76
C GLY A 177 -18.35 6.80 0.57
N THR A 178 -18.33 7.78 1.48
CA THR A 178 -19.21 7.80 2.68
C THR A 178 -19.14 6.53 3.56
N ILE A 179 -17.97 5.94 3.75
CA ILE A 179 -17.77 5.07 4.92
C ILE A 179 -17.69 5.99 6.15
N GLN A 180 -18.66 5.79 7.04
CA GLN A 180 -19.10 6.64 8.15
C GLN A 180 -18.03 7.57 8.76
N GLN A 181 -18.43 8.83 8.96
CA GLN A 181 -17.80 9.87 9.81
C GLN A 181 -17.41 9.41 11.23
N GLN A 182 -17.64 8.15 11.61
CA GLN A 182 -17.28 7.54 12.88
C GLN A 182 -15.83 7.01 12.89
N PHE A 183 -15.24 6.71 11.71
CA PHE A 183 -13.88 6.16 11.59
C PHE A 183 -12.80 7.22 11.32
N ALA A 184 -13.16 8.35 10.71
CA ALA A 184 -12.26 9.51 10.54
C ALA A 184 -11.72 10.07 11.88
N PHE A 185 -12.40 9.82 13.00
CA PHE A 185 -11.92 10.21 14.34
C PHE A 185 -10.92 9.21 14.94
N ARG A 186 -10.77 8.01 14.38
CA ARG A 186 -9.83 6.97 14.87
C ARG A 186 -8.51 6.98 14.12
N SER A 187 -8.51 7.19 12.80
CA SER A 187 -7.28 7.37 12.00
C SER A 187 -6.46 8.59 12.44
N ALA A 188 -7.11 9.62 12.97
CA ALA A 188 -6.46 10.80 13.57
C ALA A 188 -5.58 10.49 14.80
N ARG A 189 -5.66 9.29 15.40
CA ARG A 189 -4.78 8.85 16.50
C ARG A 189 -3.58 8.01 16.05
N MET A 190 -3.50 7.63 14.78
CA MET A 190 -2.54 6.65 14.25
C MET A 190 -1.21 7.25 13.74
N ASP A 191 -1.08 8.59 13.73
CA ASP A 191 0.04 9.31 13.10
C ASP A 191 0.95 10.03 14.15
N MET A 192 1.31 9.33 15.22
CA MET A 192 2.40 9.74 16.13
C MET A 192 3.64 8.92 15.74
N ASP A 193 4.43 9.30 14.73
CA ASP A 193 5.51 10.28 14.90
C ASP A 193 5.95 10.96 13.58
N ILE A 194 5.29 10.70 12.45
CA ILE A 194 5.58 11.37 11.17
C ILE A 194 4.27 11.70 10.48
N LYS A 195 3.95 12.99 10.32
CA LYS A 195 2.72 13.44 9.66
C LYS A 195 2.77 13.03 8.18
N ARG A 196 2.03 11.99 7.80
CA ARG A 196 1.91 11.54 6.41
C ARG A 196 0.77 12.26 5.71
N VAL A 197 0.91 12.49 4.41
CA VAL A 197 -0.11 13.15 3.58
C VAL A 197 -0.42 12.25 2.39
N LYS A 198 -1.67 11.77 2.34
CA LYS A 198 -2.17 10.87 1.29
C LYS A 198 -3.13 11.61 0.35
N ARG A 199 -2.93 11.44 -0.95
CA ARG A 199 -3.82 11.96 -2.00
C ARG A 199 -4.03 10.92 -3.08
N VAL A 200 -5.17 10.99 -3.75
CA VAL A 200 -5.53 10.09 -4.85
C VAL A 200 -5.91 10.84 -6.10
N LYS A 201 -5.56 10.25 -7.24
CA LYS A 201 -6.05 10.64 -8.55
C LYS A 201 -6.65 9.42 -9.26
N LYS A 202 -7.91 9.57 -9.67
CA LYS A 202 -8.61 8.57 -10.47
C LYS A 202 -8.17 8.68 -11.92
N ILE A 203 -7.76 7.56 -12.49
CA ILE A 203 -7.35 7.39 -13.88
C ILE A 203 -8.41 6.56 -14.57
N SER A 204 -8.89 7.04 -15.71
CA SER A 204 -9.92 6.36 -16.50
C SER A 204 -9.54 6.42 -17.97
N TRP A 205 -9.71 5.29 -18.66
CA TRP A 205 -9.49 5.18 -20.10
C TRP A 205 -10.78 4.86 -20.84
N ASP A 206 -10.80 5.09 -22.15
CA ASP A 206 -11.99 4.91 -23.01
C ASP A 206 -12.49 3.45 -23.08
N ASN A 207 -11.64 2.49 -22.73
CA ASN A 207 -12.01 1.08 -22.60
C ASN A 207 -12.83 0.76 -21.33
N GLY A 208 -13.12 1.76 -20.49
CA GLY A 208 -13.84 1.59 -19.24
C GLY A 208 -12.99 1.08 -18.07
N CYS A 209 -11.69 0.86 -18.26
CA CYS A 209 -10.77 0.55 -17.18
C CYS A 209 -10.55 1.78 -16.31
N GLN A 210 -10.64 1.58 -15.00
CA GLN A 210 -10.47 2.63 -14.00
C GLN A 210 -9.49 2.18 -12.93
N MET A 211 -8.53 3.04 -12.61
CA MET A 211 -7.52 2.81 -11.60
C MET A 211 -7.37 4.03 -10.70
N ASP A 212 -7.03 3.84 -9.43
CA ASP A 212 -6.68 4.93 -8.51
C ASP A 212 -5.17 4.92 -8.30
N LEU A 213 -4.52 6.06 -8.59
CA LEU A 213 -3.15 6.32 -8.21
C LEU A 213 -3.15 7.08 -6.90
N VAL A 214 -2.57 6.48 -5.87
CA VAL A 214 -2.44 7.03 -4.53
C VAL A 214 -0.99 7.38 -4.29
N VAL A 215 -0.79 8.57 -3.75
CA VAL A 215 0.53 9.10 -3.41
C VAL A 215 0.50 9.45 -1.94
N ASP A 216 1.37 8.78 -1.18
CA ASP A 216 1.57 8.99 0.24
C ASP A 216 2.97 9.57 0.45
N VAL A 217 3.03 10.78 0.99
CA VAL A 217 4.28 11.48 1.26
C VAL A 217 4.47 11.76 2.74
N ALA A 218 5.70 11.61 3.21
CA ALA A 218 6.07 11.90 4.58
C ALA A 218 7.44 12.57 4.63
N ARG A 219 7.61 13.56 5.51
CA ARG A 219 8.93 14.18 5.69
C ARG A 219 9.78 13.27 6.57
N GLU A 220 10.89 12.76 6.03
CA GLU A 220 11.83 11.91 6.77
C GLU A 220 12.92 12.74 7.47
N THR A 221 13.52 13.70 6.74
CA THR A 221 14.53 14.61 7.30
C THR A 221 14.30 16.06 6.85
N HIS A 222 15.25 16.96 7.11
CA HIS A 222 15.19 18.33 6.59
C HIS A 222 15.27 18.38 5.06
N ASN A 223 15.91 17.40 4.41
CA ASN A 223 16.14 17.41 2.97
C ASN A 223 15.42 16.29 2.19
N GLU A 224 15.02 15.22 2.87
CA GLU A 224 14.52 13.99 2.25
C GLU A 224 13.03 13.77 2.54
N VAL A 225 12.31 13.37 1.51
CA VAL A 225 10.88 13.03 1.54
C VAL A 225 10.72 11.55 1.19
N ASP A 226 10.00 10.85 2.05
CA ASP A 226 9.59 9.46 1.85
C ASP A 226 8.30 9.41 1.01
N ILE A 227 8.30 8.62 -0.07
CA ILE A 227 7.22 8.59 -1.06
C ILE A 227 6.79 7.15 -1.35
N ILE A 228 5.50 6.89 -1.17
CA ILE A 228 4.87 5.62 -1.54
C ILE A 228 3.84 5.89 -2.64
N LEU A 229 3.98 5.17 -3.75
CA LEU A 229 3.04 5.17 -4.87
C LEU A 229 2.27 3.85 -4.85
N GLN A 230 0.95 3.92 -4.95
CA GLN A 230 0.09 2.75 -4.97
C GLN A 230 -0.91 2.88 -6.10
N LEU A 231 -1.08 1.81 -6.87
CA LEU A 231 -2.04 1.75 -7.97
C LEU A 231 -3.06 0.66 -7.67
N TYR A 232 -4.35 0.99 -7.74
CA TYR A 232 -5.46 0.05 -7.47
C TYR A 232 -6.40 -0.03 -8.66
N ALA A 233 -6.97 -1.20 -8.92
CA ALA A 233 -8.10 -1.32 -9.84
C ALA A 233 -9.41 -0.91 -9.16
N ILE A 234 -10.20 -0.06 -9.82
CA ILE A 234 -11.54 0.35 -9.35
C ILE A 234 -12.64 -0.22 -10.23
N SER A 235 -12.34 -0.49 -11.51
CA SER A 235 -13.28 -1.08 -12.47
C SER A 235 -13.58 -2.56 -12.15
N ASN A 236 -14.69 -3.09 -12.70
CA ASN A 236 -15.02 -4.52 -12.64
C ASN A 236 -14.50 -5.20 -13.93
N PRO A 237 -13.65 -6.24 -13.86
CA PRO A 237 -13.21 -6.95 -12.65
C PRO A 237 -12.23 -6.18 -11.77
N ASN A 238 -12.38 -6.34 -10.44
CA ASN A 238 -11.70 -5.58 -9.38
C ASN A 238 -10.23 -6.00 -9.13
N TYR A 239 -9.53 -6.44 -10.17
CA TYR A 239 -8.10 -6.73 -10.13
C TYR A 239 -7.38 -5.86 -11.16
N LEU A 240 -6.13 -5.51 -10.88
CA LEU A 240 -5.27 -4.97 -11.91
C LEU A 240 -5.13 -6.03 -12.99
N LEU A 241 -5.35 -5.59 -14.23
CA LEU A 241 -5.21 -6.45 -15.38
C LEU A 241 -3.76 -6.90 -15.46
N GLU A 242 -3.54 -8.17 -15.80
CA GLU A 242 -2.20 -8.75 -15.85
C GLU A 242 -1.29 -7.91 -16.77
N ASN A 243 -0.04 -7.71 -16.36
CA ASN A 243 0.95 -6.89 -17.06
C ASN A 243 0.69 -5.37 -17.03
N THR A 244 -0.17 -4.89 -16.15
CA THR A 244 -0.21 -3.45 -15.80
C THR A 244 1.10 -3.09 -15.12
N LYS A 245 1.79 -2.07 -15.61
CA LYS A 245 3.05 -1.58 -15.06
C LYS A 245 2.88 -0.21 -14.43
N MET A 246 3.53 -0.01 -13.30
CA MET A 246 3.80 1.31 -12.72
C MET A 246 5.31 1.51 -12.71
N ILE A 247 5.77 2.58 -13.35
CA ILE A 247 7.19 2.84 -13.61
C ILE A 247 7.51 4.23 -13.06
N LEU A 248 8.52 4.31 -12.21
CA LEU A 248 9.13 5.56 -11.79
C LEU A 248 10.25 5.93 -12.77
N LEU A 249 10.17 7.13 -13.33
CA LEU A 249 11.17 7.69 -14.22
C LEU A 249 11.86 8.89 -13.55
N ASP A 250 13.15 9.07 -13.82
CA ASP A 250 13.88 10.27 -13.40
C ASP A 250 13.58 11.50 -14.28
N ASP A 251 14.29 12.60 -14.06
CA ASP A 251 14.16 13.86 -14.80
C ASP A 251 14.59 13.77 -16.27
N SER A 252 15.42 12.77 -16.61
CA SER A 252 15.83 12.45 -17.98
C SER A 252 14.84 11.51 -18.70
N GLY A 253 13.90 10.93 -17.95
CA GLY A 253 12.94 9.95 -18.44
C GLY A 253 13.46 8.51 -18.41
N GLU A 254 14.58 8.25 -17.73
CA GLU A 254 15.11 6.90 -17.54
C GLU A 254 14.39 6.17 -16.40
N THR A 255 14.21 4.85 -16.54
CA THR A 255 13.53 4.03 -15.54
C THR A 255 14.39 3.84 -14.29
N LEU A 256 13.90 4.31 -13.15
CA LEU A 256 14.51 4.10 -11.83
C LEU A 256 14.07 2.79 -11.19
N ILE A 257 12.74 2.59 -11.08
CA ILE A 257 12.11 1.41 -10.48
C ILE A 257 10.78 1.10 -11.20
N GLU A 258 10.40 -0.17 -11.24
CA GLU A 258 9.14 -0.61 -11.83
C GLU A 258 8.47 -1.71 -11.01
N ALA A 259 7.14 -1.72 -11.04
CA ALA A 259 6.29 -2.77 -10.52
C ALA A 259 5.32 -3.22 -11.62
N GLN A 260 5.05 -4.52 -11.68
CA GLN A 260 4.15 -5.13 -12.67
C GLN A 260 3.15 -6.05 -11.98
N SER A 261 1.87 -5.90 -12.33
CA SER A 261 0.79 -6.73 -11.82
C SER A 261 0.85 -8.15 -12.40
N LYS A 262 0.53 -9.13 -11.56
CA LYS A 262 0.27 -10.52 -11.92
C LYS A 262 -1.24 -10.79 -11.90
N ILE A 263 -1.65 -11.94 -12.41
CA ILE A 263 -3.05 -12.40 -12.35
C ILE A 263 -3.53 -12.34 -10.89
N GLY A 264 -4.64 -11.65 -10.67
CA GLY A 264 -5.29 -11.52 -9.36
C GLY A 264 -4.78 -10.38 -8.50
N ASP A 265 -3.66 -9.73 -8.83
CA ASP A 265 -3.16 -8.57 -8.05
C ASP A 265 -4.21 -7.46 -8.05
N ILE A 266 -4.69 -7.04 -6.89
CA ILE A 266 -5.66 -5.93 -6.76
C ILE A 266 -4.99 -4.55 -6.76
N GLY A 267 -3.68 -4.52 -6.50
CA GLY A 267 -2.87 -3.33 -6.51
C GLY A 267 -1.38 -3.64 -6.65
N ILE A 268 -0.60 -2.63 -7.05
CA ILE A 268 0.86 -2.66 -7.04
C ILE A 268 1.39 -1.41 -6.37
N GLN A 269 2.59 -1.48 -5.80
CA GLN A 269 3.20 -0.35 -5.11
C GLN A 269 4.67 -0.17 -5.46
N LEU A 270 5.11 1.08 -5.36
CA LEU A 270 6.51 1.48 -5.41
C LEU A 270 6.81 2.33 -4.18
N TRP A 271 8.02 2.18 -3.67
CA TRP A 271 8.50 2.95 -2.54
C TRP A 271 9.89 3.48 -2.86
N PHE A 272 10.08 4.78 -2.65
CA PHE A 272 11.36 5.44 -2.71
C PHE A 272 11.42 6.70 -1.83
N SER A 273 12.64 7.18 -1.55
CA SER A 273 12.88 8.52 -1.04
C SER A 273 13.44 9.44 -2.12
N ALA A 274 13.24 10.74 -1.96
CA ALA A 274 13.74 11.77 -2.86
C ALA A 274 14.09 13.06 -2.11
N ASP A 275 15.06 13.81 -2.61
CA ASP A 275 15.49 15.09 -2.03
C ASP A 275 14.57 16.23 -2.49
N TYR A 276 14.47 17.29 -1.68
CA TYR A 276 13.76 18.51 -2.10
C TYR A 276 14.33 19.09 -3.39
N GLY A 277 13.44 19.36 -4.35
CA GLY A 277 13.81 19.86 -5.68
C GLY A 277 13.98 18.78 -6.74
N ASP A 278 14.03 17.50 -6.36
CA ASP A 278 14.05 16.40 -7.31
C ASP A 278 12.75 16.37 -8.13
N GLN A 279 12.89 15.96 -9.38
CA GLN A 279 11.79 15.73 -10.30
C GLN A 279 11.76 14.27 -10.70
N PHE A 280 10.57 13.71 -10.72
CA PHE A 280 10.32 12.36 -11.20
C PHE A 280 8.97 12.32 -11.88
N SER A 281 8.78 11.33 -12.74
CA SER A 281 7.45 11.05 -13.30
C SER A 281 7.03 9.61 -13.03
N VAL A 282 5.73 9.44 -12.86
CA VAL A 282 5.10 8.13 -12.68
C VAL A 282 4.38 7.81 -13.96
N LYS A 283 4.82 6.74 -14.63
CA LYS A 283 4.18 6.23 -15.83
C LYS A 283 3.46 4.93 -15.52
N ILE A 284 2.15 4.93 -15.76
CA ILE A 284 1.30 3.76 -15.69
C ILE A 284 1.06 3.28 -17.11
N TYR A 285 1.30 1.99 -17.36
CA TYR A 285 1.12 1.37 -18.66
C TYR A 285 0.21 0.15 -18.52
N TYR A 286 -0.84 0.11 -19.33
CA TYR A 286 -1.74 -1.03 -19.42
C TYR A 286 -2.14 -1.25 -20.88
N ASP A 287 -1.84 -2.43 -21.43
CA ASP A 287 -2.07 -2.76 -22.84
C ASP A 287 -1.52 -1.68 -23.78
N ASN A 288 -2.35 -0.94 -24.51
CA ASN A 288 -1.93 0.16 -25.39
C ASN A 288 -2.17 1.55 -24.79
N TYR A 289 -2.54 1.60 -23.51
CA TYR A 289 -2.84 2.82 -22.79
C TYR A 289 -1.67 3.20 -21.89
N SER A 290 -1.37 4.49 -21.86
CA SER A 290 -0.44 5.06 -20.89
C SER A 290 -1.07 6.25 -20.18
N PHE A 291 -0.67 6.43 -18.93
CA PHE A 291 -0.88 7.63 -18.16
C PHE A 291 0.47 8.03 -17.57
N THR A 292 0.81 9.31 -17.64
CA THR A 292 2.05 9.84 -17.08
C THR A 292 1.67 11.02 -16.19
N GLU A 293 2.28 11.12 -15.03
CA GLU A 293 2.14 12.28 -14.13
C GLU A 293 3.52 12.73 -13.65
N LEU A 294 3.76 14.04 -13.65
CA LEU A 294 5.02 14.65 -13.25
C LEU A 294 4.93 15.20 -11.83
N PHE A 295 5.95 14.92 -11.02
CA PHE A 295 6.05 15.38 -9.64
C PHE A 295 7.34 16.17 -9.41
N MET A 296 7.28 17.11 -8.47
CA MET A 296 8.42 17.85 -7.94
C MET A 296 8.35 17.80 -6.41
N VAL A 297 9.45 17.39 -5.79
CA VAL A 297 9.55 17.16 -4.33
C VAL A 297 9.71 18.46 -3.56
#